data_AF-A0AAX4JTN2-F1
#
_entry.id   AF-A0AAX4JTN2-F1
#
_cell.length_a   1.000
_cell.length_b   1.000
_cell.length_c   1.000
_cell.angle_alpha   90.00
_cell.angle_beta   90.00
_cell.angle_gamma   90.00
#
_symmetry.space_group_name_H-M   'P 1'
#
loop_
_entity.id
_entity.type
_entity.pdbx_description
1 polymer ?
#
loop_
_entity_poly.entity_id
_entity_poly.type
_entity_poly.pdbx_seq_one_letter_code
_entity_poly.pdbx_strand_id
1 'polypeptide(L)'
;MESIKATEDLKSTATSDITEITVHEITVGSDEGLIIGPALLAPLGNQEKLDVLFRRIHDQLHVKIPLDDLVWLQFPMGDPIPKSKDENGSGAVHLPATLYGHQTPESLHWQDGVKIYFKDKSLHVDYTRNPEARE
;
A
#
# COMPACT_ATOMS: atom_id res chain seq x y z
N MET A 1 -2.79 21.57 -58.31
CA MET A 1 -2.69 20.41 -57.40
C MET A 1 -1.69 20.80 -56.33
N GLU A 2 -2.18 21.36 -55.23
CA GLU A 2 -1.34 21.74 -54.08
C GLU A 2 -2.02 21.22 -52.82
N SER A 3 -1.20 20.67 -51.94
CA SER A 3 -1.54 19.60 -51.00
C SER A 3 -2.41 20.04 -49.83
N ILE A 4 -3.36 19.17 -49.49
CA ILE A 4 -4.23 19.23 -48.32
C ILE A 4 -3.55 18.54 -47.12
N LYS A 5 -3.52 19.25 -45.99
CA LYS A 5 -3.65 18.86 -44.56
C LYS A 5 -3.40 17.41 -44.13
N ALA A 6 -2.58 17.27 -43.07
CA ALA A 6 -2.89 16.62 -41.77
C ALA A 6 -1.56 16.57 -40.95
N THR A 7 -1.33 17.39 -39.93
CA THR A 7 -1.63 17.13 -38.50
C THR A 7 -1.88 15.66 -38.19
N GLU A 8 -0.95 15.02 -37.47
CA GLU A 8 -1.18 14.11 -36.34
C GLU A 8 0.06 13.24 -36.15
N ASP A 9 0.89 13.63 -35.18
CA ASP A 9 1.64 12.66 -34.39
C ASP A 9 1.75 13.26 -32.97
N LEU A 10 0.57 13.39 -32.34
CA LEU A 10 0.50 13.30 -30.89
C LEU A 10 1.02 11.91 -30.55
N LYS A 11 2.31 11.82 -30.23
CA LYS A 11 2.87 10.69 -29.52
C LYS A 11 2.14 10.61 -28.19
N SER A 12 1.08 9.79 -28.15
CA SER A 12 0.45 9.32 -26.93
C SER A 12 1.54 8.80 -26.00
N THR A 13 1.99 9.63 -25.07
CA THR A 13 2.72 9.18 -23.89
C THR A 13 1.75 8.32 -23.12
N ALA A 14 1.92 7.01 -23.25
CA ALA A 14 1.18 5.99 -22.54
C ALA A 14 1.16 6.34 -21.04
N THR A 15 0.00 6.79 -20.57
CA THR A 15 -0.33 6.97 -19.16
C THR A 15 -0.59 5.63 -18.45
N SER A 16 -0.10 4.51 -19.00
CA SER A 16 -0.41 3.14 -18.56
C SER A 16 0.75 2.43 -17.85
N ASP A 17 1.85 3.13 -17.55
CA ASP A 17 3.03 2.52 -16.90
C ASP A 17 3.12 2.82 -15.39
N ILE A 18 2.16 3.55 -14.83
CA ILE A 18 2.19 3.97 -13.43
C ILE A 18 1.05 3.27 -12.70
N THR A 19 1.35 2.56 -11.62
CA THR A 19 0.38 2.08 -10.64
C THR A 19 0.22 3.12 -9.54
N GLU A 20 -1.02 3.56 -9.27
CA GLU A 20 -1.34 4.34 -8.07
C GLU A 20 -1.43 3.41 -6.84
N ILE A 21 -0.54 3.62 -5.86
CA ILE A 21 -0.49 2.85 -4.62
C ILE A 21 -0.90 3.74 -3.46
N THR A 22 -1.80 3.24 -2.61
CA THR A 22 -2.14 3.86 -1.34
C THR A 22 -1.35 3.21 -0.22
N VAL A 23 -0.62 4.00 0.56
CA VAL A 23 0.23 3.54 1.65
C VAL A 23 -0.36 3.98 2.98
N HIS A 24 -0.39 3.07 3.96
CA HIS A 24 -0.80 3.35 5.34
C HIS A 24 0.26 2.91 6.35
N GLU A 25 0.41 3.67 7.43
CA GLU A 25 1.13 3.20 8.60
C GLU A 25 0.21 2.36 9.49
N ILE A 26 0.71 1.24 10.01
CA ILE A 26 0.05 0.47 11.06
C ILE A 26 0.79 0.72 12.37
N THR A 27 0.04 1.18 13.37
CA THR A 27 0.51 1.32 14.76
C THR A 27 -0.43 0.57 15.71
N VAL A 28 -0.01 0.47 16.97
CA VAL A 28 -0.79 -0.18 18.03
C VAL A 28 -1.14 0.86 19.09
N GLY A 29 -2.42 0.98 19.40
CA GLY A 29 -2.92 1.85 20.46
C GLY A 29 -2.64 1.29 21.85
N SER A 30 -2.87 2.09 22.89
CA SER A 30 -2.62 1.70 24.29
C SER A 30 -3.42 0.49 24.79
N ASP A 31 -4.45 0.08 24.06
CA ASP A 31 -5.32 -1.08 24.33
C ASP A 31 -5.00 -2.28 23.38
N GLU A 32 -3.79 -2.27 22.81
CA GLU A 32 -3.33 -3.26 21.83
C GLU A 32 -4.18 -3.32 20.55
N GLY A 33 -5.02 -2.30 20.33
CA GLY A 33 -5.84 -2.13 19.15
C GLY A 33 -5.03 -1.70 17.93
N LEU A 34 -5.36 -2.28 16.77
CA LEU A 34 -4.82 -1.83 15.49
C LEU A 34 -5.28 -0.40 15.18
N ILE A 35 -4.31 0.47 14.90
CA ILE A 35 -4.54 1.83 14.38
C ILE A 35 -3.96 1.90 12.98
N ILE A 36 -4.78 2.37 12.03
CA ILE A 36 -4.37 2.64 10.65
C ILE A 36 -4.20 4.15 10.50
N GLY A 37 -2.98 4.56 10.15
CA GLY A 37 -2.62 5.94 9.89
C GLY A 37 -3.26 6.52 8.62
N PRO A 38 -3.04 7.81 8.35
CA PRO A 38 -3.58 8.47 7.17
C PRO A 38 -3.11 7.79 5.87
N ALA A 39 -3.95 7.87 4.85
CA ALA A 39 -3.63 7.39 3.51
C ALA A 39 -2.60 8.33 2.84
N LEU A 40 -1.56 7.75 2.27
CA LEU A 40 -0.60 8.46 1.42
C LEU A 40 -0.63 7.86 0.02
N LEU A 41 -0.96 8.68 -0.98
CA LEU A 41 -0.91 8.28 -2.38
C LEU A 41 0.52 8.37 -2.90
N ALA A 42 0.97 7.30 -3.53
CA ALA A 42 2.33 7.17 -4.00
C ALA A 42 2.36 6.44 -5.36
N PRO A 43 2.58 7.19 -6.47
CA PRO A 43 2.69 6.57 -7.79
C PRO A 43 4.00 5.80 -7.92
N LEU A 44 3.94 4.62 -8.53
CA LEU A 44 5.11 3.79 -8.80
C LEU A 44 5.05 3.24 -10.23
N GLY A 45 6.17 3.26 -10.95
CA GLY A 45 6.24 2.62 -12.27
C GLY A 45 6.03 1.10 -12.16
N ASN A 46 5.38 0.49 -13.16
CA ASN A 46 5.03 -0.94 -13.13
C ASN A 46 6.27 -1.85 -13.04
N GLN A 47 7.40 -1.40 -13.57
CA GLN A 47 8.69 -2.08 -13.51
C GLN A 47 9.64 -1.52 -12.46
N GLU A 48 9.24 -0.46 -11.74
CA GLU A 48 10.04 0.14 -10.67
C GLU A 48 9.99 -0.76 -9.43
N LYS A 49 11.16 -0.91 -8.78
CA LYS A 49 11.29 -1.73 -7.58
C LYS A 49 10.59 -1.07 -6.39
N LEU A 50 9.93 -1.87 -5.56
CA LEU A 50 9.28 -1.40 -4.34
C LEU A 50 10.26 -0.70 -3.38
N ASP A 51 11.55 -1.01 -3.42
CA ASP A 51 12.58 -0.32 -2.62
C ASP A 51 12.68 1.19 -2.92
N VAL A 52 12.31 1.61 -4.13
CA VAL A 52 12.21 3.04 -4.48
C VAL A 52 11.03 3.68 -3.77
N LEU A 53 9.87 3.00 -3.76
CA LEU A 53 8.69 3.43 -3.02
C LEU A 53 8.98 3.48 -1.52
N PHE A 54 9.55 2.43 -0.94
CA PHE A 54 9.81 2.32 0.49
C PHE A 54 10.69 3.45 1.01
N ARG A 55 11.79 3.75 0.30
CA ARG A 55 12.66 4.90 0.62
C ARG A 55 11.92 6.22 0.48
N ARG A 56 11.18 6.44 -0.62
CA ARG A 56 10.41 7.67 -0.83
C ARG A 56 9.43 7.94 0.31
N ILE A 57 8.68 6.93 0.74
CA ILE A 57 7.72 7.04 1.84
C ILE A 57 8.44 7.28 3.17
N HIS A 58 9.53 6.56 3.43
CA HIS A 58 10.36 6.72 4.63
C HIS A 58 10.89 8.14 4.78
N ASP A 59 11.46 8.69 3.72
CA ASP A 59 11.96 10.07 3.65
C ASP A 59 10.81 11.09 3.78
N GLN A 60 9.71 10.89 3.06
CA GLN A 60 8.57 11.83 3.04
C GLN A 60 7.84 11.93 4.38
N LEU A 61 7.69 10.81 5.09
CA LEU A 61 7.04 10.76 6.40
C LEU A 61 8.01 11.04 7.55
N HIS A 62 9.30 11.23 7.26
CA HIS A 62 10.35 11.39 8.27
C HIS A 62 10.29 10.30 9.35
N VAL A 63 10.11 9.04 8.92
CA VAL A 63 9.96 7.89 9.82
C VAL A 63 11.25 7.70 10.63
N LYS A 64 11.13 7.74 11.95
CA LYS A 64 12.30 7.63 12.86
C LYS A 64 12.89 6.22 12.88
N ILE A 65 12.07 5.22 12.60
CA ILE A 65 12.45 3.81 12.57
C ILE A 65 13.28 3.57 11.31
N PRO A 66 14.47 2.95 11.39
CA PRO A 66 15.26 2.61 10.21
C PRO A 66 14.46 1.78 9.19
N LEU A 67 14.72 1.98 7.90
CA LEU A 67 13.99 1.28 6.84
C LEU A 67 14.06 -0.25 6.95
N ASP A 68 15.18 -0.80 7.42
CA ASP A 68 15.41 -2.24 7.66
C ASP A 68 14.62 -2.78 8.87
N ASP A 69 14.17 -1.89 9.75
CA ASP A 69 13.32 -2.22 10.89
C ASP A 69 11.82 -2.10 10.55
N LEU A 70 11.48 -1.73 9.31
CA LEU A 70 10.10 -1.68 8.82
C LEU A 70 9.71 -2.97 8.09
N VAL A 71 8.48 -3.41 8.33
CA VAL A 71 7.83 -4.50 7.59
C VAL A 71 6.75 -3.91 6.71
N TRP A 72 6.86 -4.18 5.41
CA TRP A 72 5.88 -3.78 4.40
C TRP A 72 4.93 -4.94 4.12
N LEU A 73 3.64 -4.63 4.04
CA LEU A 73 2.55 -5.59 4.06
C LEU A 73 1.51 -5.25 3.00
N GLN A 74 0.91 -6.28 2.41
CA GLN A 74 -0.30 -6.18 1.61
C GLN A 74 -1.35 -7.13 2.19
N PHE A 75 -2.61 -6.71 2.20
CA PHE A 75 -3.72 -7.59 2.55
C PHE A 75 -4.50 -7.95 1.28
N PRO A 76 -4.23 -9.11 0.65
CA PRO A 76 -4.84 -9.47 -0.63
C PRO A 76 -6.34 -9.83 -0.51
N MET A 77 -6.84 -10.09 0.70
CA MET A 77 -8.21 -10.54 0.95
C MET A 77 -8.99 -9.60 1.88
N GLY A 78 -8.84 -8.30 1.69
CA GLY A 78 -9.58 -7.26 2.44
C GLY A 78 -8.71 -6.39 3.33
N ASP A 79 -9.21 -5.23 3.73
CA ASP A 79 -8.46 -4.27 4.55
C ASP A 79 -8.53 -4.63 6.04
N PRO A 80 -7.48 -4.31 6.82
CA PRO A 80 -7.53 -4.52 8.25
C PRO A 80 -8.55 -3.57 8.91
N ILE A 81 -9.28 -4.07 9.91
CA ILE A 81 -10.35 -3.31 10.58
C ILE A 81 -9.78 -2.66 11.84
N PRO A 82 -9.76 -1.31 11.95
CA PRO A 82 -9.33 -0.63 13.18
C PRO A 82 -10.36 -0.83 14.29
N LYS A 83 -9.89 -0.94 15.54
CA LYS A 83 -10.74 -1.20 16.73
C LYS A 83 -11.81 -0.12 16.99
N SER A 84 -11.70 1.05 16.37
CA SER A 84 -12.47 2.26 16.73
C SER A 84 -13.55 2.69 15.72
N LYS A 85 -13.84 1.92 14.65
CA LYS A 85 -14.94 2.25 13.75
C LYS A 85 -16.08 1.26 13.89
N ASP A 86 -17.27 1.82 14.08
CA ASP A 86 -18.57 1.16 14.12
C ASP A 86 -18.64 -0.08 13.21
N GLU A 87 -18.96 -1.20 13.86
CA GLU A 87 -18.90 -2.58 13.38
C GLU A 87 -19.81 -2.82 12.17
N ASN A 88 -19.27 -2.61 10.96
CA ASN A 88 -19.91 -3.09 9.73
C ASN A 88 -18.87 -3.57 8.69
N GLY A 89 -17.82 -4.25 9.17
CA GLY A 89 -16.83 -4.94 8.33
C GLY A 89 -16.85 -6.44 8.63
N SER A 90 -17.20 -7.25 7.63
CA SER A 90 -17.16 -8.72 7.77
C SER A 90 -15.72 -9.21 7.94
N GLY A 91 -15.49 -9.88 9.07
CA GLY A 91 -14.69 -11.10 9.16
C GLY A 91 -13.17 -10.98 9.04
N ALA A 92 -12.49 -11.61 10.00
CA ALA A 92 -11.08 -12.00 10.00
C ALA A 92 -10.28 -11.64 8.73
N VAL A 93 -9.37 -10.67 8.84
CA VAL A 93 -8.39 -10.41 7.78
C VAL A 93 -7.47 -11.62 7.69
N HIS A 94 -7.32 -12.19 6.49
CA HIS A 94 -6.28 -13.19 6.26
C HIS A 94 -4.89 -12.59 6.55
N LEU A 95 -3.95 -13.44 6.96
CA LEU A 95 -2.57 -13.06 7.24
C LEU A 95 -2.01 -12.19 6.10
N PRO A 96 -1.40 -11.04 6.42
CA PRO A 96 -0.85 -10.17 5.38
C PRO A 96 0.31 -10.84 4.65
N ALA A 97 0.44 -10.53 3.35
CA ALA A 97 1.61 -10.87 2.57
C ALA A 97 2.71 -9.84 2.82
N THR A 98 3.91 -10.30 3.18
CA THR A 98 5.08 -9.42 3.31
C THR A 98 5.59 -9.02 1.93
N LEU A 99 5.87 -7.73 1.76
CA LEU A 99 6.43 -7.16 0.54
C LEU A 99 7.93 -6.95 0.68
N TYR A 100 8.66 -7.15 -0.42
CA TYR A 100 10.11 -7.06 -0.48
C TYR A 100 10.54 -6.04 -1.52
N GLY A 101 11.60 -5.29 -1.21
CA GLY A 101 12.03 -4.16 -2.04
C GLY A 101 12.43 -4.52 -3.48
N HIS A 102 12.81 -5.78 -3.76
CA HIS A 102 13.18 -6.22 -5.10
C HIS A 102 11.97 -6.52 -6.02
N GLN A 103 10.77 -6.61 -5.46
CA GLN A 103 9.54 -6.86 -6.21
C GLN A 103 9.14 -5.59 -6.99
N THR A 104 8.33 -5.78 -8.03
CA THR A 104 7.73 -4.70 -8.83
C THR A 104 6.20 -4.88 -8.87
N PRO A 105 5.41 -3.81 -9.10
CA PRO A 105 3.97 -3.93 -9.28
C PRO A 105 3.58 -4.98 -10.34
N GLU A 106 4.29 -5.04 -11.47
CA GLU A 106 4.08 -6.03 -12.52
C GLU A 106 4.29 -7.47 -12.01
N SER A 107 5.37 -7.73 -11.26
CA SER A 107 5.67 -9.06 -10.71
C SER A 107 4.64 -9.54 -9.68
N LEU A 108 3.94 -8.59 -9.03
CA LEU A 108 2.89 -8.84 -8.06
C LEU A 108 1.50 -8.85 -8.71
N HIS A 109 1.42 -8.66 -10.03
CA HIS A 109 0.18 -8.53 -10.79
C HIS A 109 -0.76 -7.48 -10.21
N TRP A 110 -0.19 -6.39 -9.68
CA TRP A 110 -0.95 -5.28 -9.12
C TRP A 110 -1.69 -4.51 -10.22
N GLN A 111 -2.84 -3.98 -9.83
CA GLN A 111 -3.65 -3.06 -10.63
C GLN A 111 -3.73 -1.72 -9.90
N ASP A 112 -4.24 -0.68 -10.55
CA ASP A 112 -4.43 0.61 -9.89
C ASP A 112 -5.28 0.51 -8.62
N GLY A 113 -4.92 1.31 -7.61
CA GLY A 113 -5.62 1.38 -6.33
C GLY A 113 -5.20 0.33 -5.31
N VAL A 114 -4.03 -0.30 -5.47
CA VAL A 114 -3.49 -1.22 -4.46
C VAL A 114 -3.21 -0.48 -3.16
N LYS A 115 -3.57 -1.12 -2.05
CA LYS A 115 -3.23 -0.66 -0.70
C LYS A 115 -2.09 -1.48 -0.13
N ILE A 116 -1.08 -0.79 0.38
CA ILE A 116 0.01 -1.39 1.14
C ILE A 116 0.11 -0.71 2.50
N TYR A 117 0.74 -1.41 3.41
CA TYR A 117 0.84 -1.04 4.80
C TYR A 117 2.29 -1.18 5.25
N PHE A 118 2.74 -0.37 6.20
CA PHE A 118 4.02 -0.58 6.85
C PHE A 118 3.88 -0.46 8.36
N LYS A 119 4.73 -1.18 9.09
CA LYS A 119 4.85 -1.07 10.55
C LYS A 119 6.27 -1.35 11.01
N ASP A 120 6.58 -0.97 12.24
CA ASP A 120 7.77 -1.46 12.93
C ASP A 120 7.73 -3.00 13.07
N LYS A 121 8.87 -3.66 12.82
CA LYS A 121 9.00 -5.11 12.96
C LYS A 121 8.78 -5.61 14.39
N SER A 122 9.09 -4.78 15.40
CA SER A 122 8.92 -5.08 16.82
C SER A 122 7.45 -5.05 17.27
N LEU A 123 6.56 -4.40 16.50
CA LEU A 123 5.14 -4.38 16.81
C LEU A 123 4.52 -5.74 16.53
N HIS A 124 4.03 -6.39 17.58
CA HIS A 124 3.15 -7.53 17.44
C HIS A 124 1.72 -7.04 17.18
N VAL A 125 1.13 -7.48 16.08
CA VAL A 125 -0.23 -7.10 15.70
C VAL A 125 -0.99 -8.39 15.43
N ASP A 126 -2.08 -8.59 16.15
CA ASP A 126 -2.99 -9.70 15.91
C ASP A 126 -3.99 -9.31 14.82
N TYR A 127 -3.75 -9.82 13.60
CA TYR A 127 -4.63 -9.59 12.44
C TYR A 127 -5.82 -10.55 12.39
N THR A 128 -5.87 -11.54 13.28
CA THR A 128 -6.84 -12.65 13.26
C THR A 128 -8.02 -12.43 14.19
N ARG A 129 -8.00 -11.38 15.01
CA ARG A 129 -9.11 -11.06 15.93
C ARG A 129 -10.38 -10.76 15.16
N ASN A 130 -11.32 -11.70 15.23
CA ASN A 130 -12.70 -11.49 14.82
C ASN A 130 -13.33 -10.44 15.74
N PRO A 131 -13.93 -9.35 15.25
CA PRO A 131 -14.64 -8.38 16.10
C PRO A 131 -15.75 -9.04 16.95
N GLU A 132 -16.24 -10.22 16.56
CA GLU A 132 -17.27 -10.98 17.29
C GLU A 132 -16.76 -11.82 18.49
N ALA A 133 -15.47 -11.77 18.84
CA ALA A 133 -14.97 -12.43 20.05
C ALA A 133 -15.19 -11.54 21.30
N ARG A 134 -16.45 -11.21 21.59
CA ARG A 134 -16.88 -10.78 22.92
C ARG A 134 -17.47 -11.99 23.64
N GLU A 135 -16.72 -12.56 24.58
CA GLU A 135 -17.32 -13.29 25.71
C GLU A 135 -18.03 -12.32 26.66
#